data_AF-A0A4Q5X291-F1
#
_entry.id   AF-A0A4Q5X291-F1
#
_cell.length_a   1.000
_cell.length_b   1.000
_cell.length_c   1.000
_cell.angle_alpha   90.00
_cell.angle_beta   90.00
_cell.angle_gamma   90.00
#
_symmetry.space_group_name_H-M   'P 1'
#
loop_
_entity.id
_entity.type
_entity.pdbx_description
1 polymer ?
#
loop_
_entity_poly.entity_id
_entity_poly.type
_entity_poly.pdbx_seq_one_letter_code
_entity_poly.pdbx_strand_id
1 'polypeptide(L)'
;MIQSTCLRAVALKVRRALFPLLLSSAFVTGGCNERPTDLREWRVSDHDQSDAPPAQQGQVDPSAAGSAMPGLEDVTIVAWSQNCTQCHGQLGRGDGPRGPMLRATNLSDPAWQDSVTDEQIAAAIKLGRGAMPSFKQLPDVTIANLVKLVRMMSLARLQAHAAAAPSGSVAPGGSASGAPRAAPSASSAAKAPAAPKTAPAPATTPPL
;
A
#
# COMPACT_ATOMS: atom_id res chain seq x y z
N MET A 1 -62.54 -39.42 38.86
CA MET A 1 -62.37 -38.08 39.49
C MET A 1 -61.07 -37.40 39.03
N ILE A 2 -60.81 -37.33 37.72
CA ILE A 2 -59.51 -36.91 37.13
C ILE A 2 -59.58 -35.49 36.52
N GLN A 3 -60.77 -34.88 36.51
CA GLN A 3 -61.02 -33.61 35.81
C GLN A 3 -60.79 -32.34 36.65
N SER A 4 -60.56 -32.47 37.97
CA SER A 4 -60.54 -31.31 38.90
C SER A 4 -59.14 -30.78 39.23
N THR A 5 -58.08 -31.46 38.80
CA THR A 5 -56.68 -31.10 39.12
C THR A 5 -56.01 -30.17 38.10
N CYS A 6 -56.59 -29.98 36.90
CA CYS A 6 -55.97 -29.14 35.87
C CYS A 6 -56.14 -27.63 36.08
N LEU A 7 -57.22 -27.17 36.74
CA LEU A 7 -57.51 -25.73 36.85
C LEU A 7 -56.60 -24.99 37.85
N ARG A 8 -56.05 -25.67 38.86
CA ARG A 8 -55.18 -25.03 39.87
C ARG A 8 -53.74 -24.80 39.40
N ALA A 9 -53.26 -25.54 38.39
CA ALA A 9 -51.89 -25.45 37.92
C ALA A 9 -51.64 -24.27 36.96
N VAL A 10 -52.68 -23.75 36.31
CA VAL A 10 -52.58 -22.64 35.34
C VAL A 10 -52.43 -21.28 36.04
N ALA A 11 -53.11 -21.07 37.17
CA ALA A 11 -53.12 -19.77 37.86
C ALA A 11 -51.81 -19.39 38.56
N LEU A 12 -50.97 -20.35 38.94
CA LEU A 12 -49.69 -20.07 39.61
C LEU A 12 -48.52 -19.82 38.64
N LYS A 13 -48.65 -20.22 37.37
CA LYS A 13 -47.59 -20.11 36.35
C LYS A 13 -47.61 -18.77 35.61
N VAL A 14 -48.74 -18.06 35.60
CA VAL A 14 -48.85 -16.73 34.96
C VAL A 14 -48.31 -15.60 35.84
N ARG A 15 -48.34 -15.73 37.17
CA ARG A 15 -47.81 -14.71 38.10
C ARG A 15 -46.28 -14.72 38.27
N ARG A 16 -45.61 -15.77 37.80
CA ARG A 16 -44.14 -15.91 37.88
C ARG A 16 -43.40 -15.47 36.61
N ALA A 17 -44.14 -15.09 35.56
CA ALA A 17 -43.61 -14.74 34.24
C ALA A 17 -43.70 -13.23 33.90
N LEU A 18 -44.02 -12.38 34.88
CA LEU A 18 -44.14 -10.92 34.70
C LEU A 18 -43.25 -10.09 35.65
N PHE A 19 -42.18 -10.68 36.20
CA PHE A 19 -41.30 -9.99 37.15
C PHE A 19 -39.79 -10.23 36.99
N PRO A 20 -39.27 -10.49 35.78
CA PRO A 20 -37.93 -10.00 35.48
C PRO A 20 -37.84 -9.41 34.06
N LEU A 21 -38.73 -8.50 33.68
CA LEU A 21 -38.61 -7.72 32.42
C LEU A 21 -38.39 -6.22 32.65
N LEU A 22 -38.05 -5.80 33.88
CA LEU A 22 -37.76 -4.40 34.20
C LEU A 22 -36.35 -4.17 34.78
N LEU A 23 -35.44 -5.15 34.65
CA LEU A 23 -34.05 -5.00 35.12
C LEU A 23 -33.00 -5.48 34.11
N SER A 24 -33.29 -5.39 32.80
CA SER A 24 -32.31 -5.66 31.74
C SER A 24 -32.10 -4.48 30.77
N SER A 25 -32.79 -3.35 30.96
CA SER A 25 -32.62 -2.15 30.11
C SER A 25 -31.47 -1.22 30.53
N ALA A 26 -30.64 -1.59 31.51
CA ALA A 26 -29.57 -0.73 31.99
C ALA A 26 -28.18 -1.01 31.36
N PHE A 27 -28.05 -1.97 30.44
CA PHE A 27 -26.74 -2.40 29.90
C PHE A 27 -26.56 -2.13 28.40
N VAL A 28 -27.29 -1.16 27.83
CA VAL A 28 -27.17 -0.78 26.39
C VAL A 28 -27.03 0.75 26.24
N THR A 29 -26.19 1.39 27.06
CA THR A 29 -25.83 2.81 26.84
C THR A 29 -24.34 3.13 27.05
N GLY A 30 -23.53 2.17 27.51
CA GLY A 30 -22.14 2.46 27.92
C GLY A 30 -21.03 2.19 26.89
N GLY A 31 -21.29 1.49 25.77
CA GLY A 31 -20.21 0.85 25.02
C GLY A 31 -19.86 1.37 23.61
N CYS A 32 -20.50 2.44 23.11
CA CYS A 32 -20.30 2.86 21.71
C CYS A 32 -19.61 4.23 21.54
N ASN A 33 -19.01 4.81 22.58
CA ASN A 33 -18.30 6.09 22.43
C ASN A 33 -17.21 6.34 23.50
N GLU A 34 -16.33 5.37 23.76
CA GLU A 34 -15.11 5.64 24.53
C GLU A 34 -14.07 6.25 23.60
N ARG A 35 -14.07 7.59 23.53
CA ARG A 35 -12.94 8.33 22.97
C ARG A 35 -11.75 8.15 23.92
N PRO A 36 -10.58 7.67 23.45
CA PRO A 36 -9.39 7.61 24.27
C PRO A 36 -9.11 9.02 24.84
N THR A 37 -8.99 9.14 26.16
CA THR A 37 -8.83 10.44 26.86
C THR A 37 -7.50 11.14 26.56
N ASP A 38 -6.64 10.50 25.76
CA ASP A 38 -5.34 10.99 25.29
C ASP A 38 -5.40 11.61 23.88
N LEU A 39 -6.50 11.45 23.14
CA LEU A 39 -6.62 12.08 21.82
C LEU A 39 -7.06 13.53 21.99
N ARG A 40 -6.07 14.44 21.99
CA ARG A 40 -6.33 15.88 21.81
C ARG A 40 -7.14 16.07 20.52
N GLU A 41 -8.21 16.85 20.60
CA GLU A 41 -9.04 17.25 19.45
C GLU A 41 -8.17 17.95 18.40
N TRP A 42 -8.30 17.49 17.15
CA TRP A 42 -7.58 18.09 16.02
C TRP A 42 -8.07 19.52 15.78
N ARG A 43 -7.16 20.48 15.79
CA ARG A 43 -7.41 21.87 15.43
C ARG A 43 -6.91 22.13 14.02
N VAL A 44 -7.55 23.10 13.38
CA VAL A 44 -7.09 23.68 12.10
C VAL A 44 -5.66 24.23 12.25
N SER A 45 -5.21 24.67 13.41
CA SER A 45 -3.80 25.05 13.62
C SER A 45 -2.83 23.86 13.61
N ASP A 46 -3.29 22.63 13.87
CA ASP A 46 -2.39 21.46 13.98
C ASP A 46 -1.86 20.96 12.62
N HIS A 47 -2.41 21.45 11.51
CA HIS A 47 -1.83 21.24 10.18
C HIS A 47 -0.92 22.39 9.72
N ASP A 48 -0.81 23.46 10.50
CA ASP A 48 0.02 24.63 10.22
C ASP A 48 1.25 24.59 11.14
N GLN A 49 2.29 23.82 10.76
CA GLN A 49 3.53 23.71 11.56
C GLN A 49 4.44 24.94 11.45
N SER A 50 3.94 26.06 10.93
CA SER A 50 4.69 27.31 10.74
C SER A 50 5.28 27.88 12.04
N ASP A 51 4.66 27.57 13.17
CA ASP A 51 5.01 28.15 14.48
C ASP A 51 5.82 27.22 15.40
N ALA A 52 6.12 25.98 14.98
CA ALA A 52 6.91 25.05 15.80
C ALA A 52 8.37 25.52 15.90
N PRO A 53 9.06 25.38 17.06
CA PRO A 53 10.49 25.71 17.14
C PRO A 53 11.28 24.85 16.13
N PRO A 54 12.37 25.37 15.52
CA PRO A 54 13.12 24.68 14.46
C PRO A 54 13.59 23.27 14.82
N ALA A 55 13.72 22.97 16.11
CA ALA A 55 14.11 21.66 16.63
C ALA A 55 13.01 20.58 16.56
N GLN A 56 11.75 20.96 16.29
CA GLN A 56 10.59 20.05 16.19
C GLN A 56 10.00 20.00 14.79
N GLN A 57 10.39 20.95 13.92
CA GLN A 57 10.14 20.85 12.49
C GLN A 57 11.08 19.77 11.95
N GLY A 58 10.56 18.59 11.65
CA GLY A 58 11.33 17.53 11.02
C GLY A 58 11.86 18.01 9.66
N GLN A 59 13.11 18.49 9.63
CA GLN A 59 13.81 18.82 8.40
C GLN A 59 13.96 17.54 7.59
N VAL A 60 13.13 17.37 6.57
CA VAL A 60 13.35 16.36 5.54
C VAL A 60 14.50 16.84 4.68
N ASP A 61 15.68 16.27 4.87
CA ASP A 61 16.81 16.48 3.97
C ASP A 61 16.39 16.06 2.56
N PRO A 62 16.35 16.97 1.56
CA PRO A 62 15.98 16.61 0.19
C PRO A 62 16.99 15.64 -0.44
N SER A 63 18.20 15.53 0.13
CA SER A 63 19.18 14.51 -0.24
C SER A 63 18.87 13.12 0.34
N ALA A 64 18.03 13.01 1.37
CA ALA A 64 17.54 11.72 1.90
C ALA A 64 16.34 11.19 1.10
N ALA A 65 15.70 12.01 0.26
CA ALA A 65 14.68 11.59 -0.69
C ALA A 65 15.21 10.62 -1.77
N GLY A 66 16.54 10.49 -1.91
CA GLY A 66 17.18 9.46 -2.72
C GLY A 66 17.42 8.13 -2.00
N SER A 67 17.06 8.00 -0.71
CA SER A 67 17.39 6.80 0.10
C SER A 67 16.30 6.36 1.08
N ALA A 68 15.13 7.00 1.10
CA ALA A 68 13.92 6.28 1.50
C ALA A 68 13.60 5.29 0.39
N MET A 69 13.44 4.00 0.71
CA MET A 69 12.86 3.04 -0.23
C MET A 69 11.63 3.69 -0.88
N PRO A 70 11.56 3.87 -2.21
CA PRO A 70 10.46 4.57 -2.84
C PRO A 70 9.21 3.71 -2.71
N GLY A 71 8.47 3.92 -1.63
CA GLY A 71 7.09 3.50 -1.51
C GLY A 71 6.34 4.15 -2.65
N LEU A 72 5.60 3.34 -3.42
CA LEU A 72 4.73 3.84 -4.48
C LEU A 72 3.97 5.05 -3.95
N GLU A 73 4.09 6.19 -4.64
CA GLU A 73 3.38 7.38 -4.20
C GLU A 73 1.87 7.10 -4.17
N ASP A 74 1.12 7.80 -3.32
CA ASP A 74 -0.34 7.63 -3.21
C ASP A 74 -1.03 7.73 -4.58
N VAL A 75 -0.51 8.59 -5.47
CA VAL A 75 -1.00 8.73 -6.85
C VAL A 75 -0.90 7.43 -7.66
N THR A 76 0.12 6.62 -7.43
CA THR A 76 0.31 5.33 -8.12
C THR A 76 -0.73 4.32 -7.65
N ILE A 77 -1.01 4.27 -6.34
CA ILE A 77 -2.04 3.39 -5.78
C ILE A 77 -3.44 3.80 -6.27
N VAL A 78 -3.74 5.09 -6.29
CA VAL A 78 -5.00 5.61 -6.83
C VAL A 78 -5.13 5.28 -8.32
N ALA A 79 -4.07 5.49 -9.11
CA ALA A 79 -4.07 5.17 -10.53
C ALA A 79 -4.33 3.67 -10.77
N TRP A 80 -3.69 2.79 -10.00
CA TRP A 80 -3.95 1.35 -10.04
C TRP A 80 -5.40 1.02 -9.70
N SER A 81 -5.88 1.53 -8.57
CA SER A 81 -7.23 1.28 -8.07
C SER A 81 -8.30 1.68 -9.09
N GLN A 82 -8.17 2.86 -9.69
CA GLN A 82 -9.20 3.42 -10.58
C GLN A 82 -9.17 2.80 -11.98
N ASN A 83 -7.98 2.50 -12.50
CA ASN A 83 -7.81 2.18 -13.92
C ASN A 83 -7.52 0.70 -14.20
N CYS A 84 -6.90 -0.01 -13.25
CA CYS A 84 -6.31 -1.32 -13.52
C CYS A 84 -7.09 -2.47 -12.88
N THR A 85 -7.62 -2.26 -11.66
CA THR A 85 -8.25 -3.33 -10.86
C THR A 85 -9.50 -3.93 -11.49
N GLN A 86 -10.22 -3.18 -12.32
CA GLN A 86 -11.44 -3.68 -12.99
C GLN A 86 -11.19 -4.89 -13.90
N CYS A 87 -9.97 -5.03 -14.41
CA CYS A 87 -9.57 -6.16 -15.25
C CYS A 87 -8.51 -7.02 -14.56
N HIS A 88 -7.49 -6.41 -13.97
CA HIS A 88 -6.36 -7.13 -13.38
C HIS A 88 -6.59 -7.56 -11.92
N GLY A 89 -7.61 -7.04 -11.24
CA GLY A 89 -7.82 -7.27 -9.80
C GLY A 89 -6.84 -6.50 -8.92
N GLN A 90 -7.04 -6.54 -7.60
CA GLN A 90 -6.21 -5.78 -6.65
C GLN A 90 -4.76 -6.25 -6.65
N LEU A 91 -4.55 -7.56 -6.77
CA LEU A 91 -3.24 -8.21 -6.74
C LEU A 91 -2.71 -8.56 -8.14
N GLY A 92 -3.32 -8.01 -9.20
CA GLY A 92 -2.87 -8.22 -10.57
C GLY A 92 -3.11 -9.63 -11.12
N ARG A 93 -4.00 -10.44 -10.54
CA ARG A 93 -4.21 -11.85 -10.93
C ARG A 93 -5.05 -12.03 -12.19
N GLY A 94 -5.60 -10.95 -12.76
CA GLY A 94 -6.54 -11.04 -13.89
C GLY A 94 -7.95 -11.43 -13.45
N ASP A 95 -8.25 -11.32 -12.16
CA ASP A 95 -9.51 -11.72 -11.51
C ASP A 95 -10.41 -10.52 -11.18
N GLY A 96 -10.16 -9.36 -11.79
CA GLY A 96 -11.07 -8.22 -11.70
C GLY A 96 -12.45 -8.53 -12.28
N PRO A 97 -13.50 -7.74 -11.98
CA PRO A 97 -14.85 -7.98 -12.46
C PRO A 97 -14.99 -8.24 -13.98
N ARG A 98 -14.10 -7.67 -14.80
CA ARG A 98 -14.03 -7.89 -16.26
C ARG A 98 -12.88 -8.80 -16.69
N GLY A 99 -12.00 -9.17 -15.77
CA GLY A 99 -10.76 -9.92 -16.03
C GLY A 99 -10.98 -11.25 -16.73
N PRO A 100 -11.83 -12.16 -16.20
CA PRO A 100 -12.10 -13.45 -16.84
C PRO A 100 -12.70 -13.33 -18.25
N MET A 101 -13.61 -12.37 -18.45
CA MET A 101 -14.25 -12.14 -19.75
C MET A 101 -13.26 -11.64 -20.81
N LEU A 102 -12.34 -10.75 -20.41
CA LEU A 102 -11.33 -10.16 -21.30
C LEU A 102 -10.02 -10.96 -21.36
N ARG A 103 -9.94 -12.07 -20.61
CA ARG A 103 -8.71 -12.86 -20.42
C ARG A 103 -7.53 -11.96 -20.01
N ALA A 104 -7.77 -11.10 -19.02
CA ALA A 104 -6.73 -10.21 -18.50
C ALA A 104 -5.52 -11.02 -18.01
N THR A 105 -4.33 -10.56 -18.36
CA THR A 105 -3.09 -11.25 -17.98
C THR A 105 -2.94 -11.29 -16.46
N ASN A 106 -2.53 -12.44 -15.93
CA ASN A 106 -2.07 -12.57 -14.56
C ASN A 106 -0.67 -11.97 -14.44
N LEU A 107 -0.60 -10.77 -13.89
CA LEU A 107 0.62 -10.00 -13.69
C LEU A 107 1.47 -10.55 -12.55
N SER A 108 0.92 -11.36 -11.65
CA SER A 108 1.69 -12.02 -10.59
C SER A 108 2.42 -13.29 -11.04
N ASP A 109 2.10 -13.80 -12.24
CA ASP A 109 2.67 -15.02 -12.80
C ASP A 109 4.19 -14.83 -13.06
N PRO A 110 5.06 -15.64 -12.43
CA PRO A 110 6.51 -15.54 -12.63
C PRO A 110 6.92 -15.77 -14.09
N ALA A 111 6.28 -16.70 -14.81
CA ALA A 111 6.63 -16.96 -16.21
C ALA A 111 6.32 -15.75 -17.09
N TRP A 112 5.18 -15.08 -16.83
CA TRP A 112 4.84 -13.83 -17.51
C TRP A 112 5.86 -12.73 -17.17
N GLN A 113 6.15 -12.53 -15.89
CA GLN A 113 7.10 -11.52 -15.41
C GLN A 113 8.48 -11.63 -16.06
N ASP A 114 8.99 -12.86 -16.23
CA ASP A 114 10.30 -13.11 -16.83
C ASP A 114 10.28 -12.97 -18.36
N SER A 115 9.11 -13.15 -18.99
CA SER A 115 8.95 -13.03 -20.44
C SER A 115 8.85 -11.57 -20.94
N VAL A 116 8.59 -10.61 -20.06
CA VAL A 116 8.36 -9.21 -20.42
C VAL A 116 9.38 -8.28 -19.77
N THR A 117 9.78 -7.24 -20.50
CA THR A 117 10.66 -6.17 -20.03
C THR A 117 9.86 -5.01 -19.43
N ASP A 118 10.52 -4.17 -18.64
CA ASP A 118 9.89 -3.00 -18.01
C ASP A 118 9.39 -2.00 -19.07
N GLU A 119 10.14 -1.85 -20.17
CA GLU A 119 9.79 -1.01 -21.31
C GLU A 119 8.55 -1.54 -22.03
N GLN A 120 8.40 -2.86 -22.15
CA GLN A 120 7.21 -3.48 -22.73
C GLN A 120 5.97 -3.28 -21.85
N ILE A 121 6.12 -3.35 -20.51
CA ILE A 121 5.02 -3.05 -19.59
C ILE A 121 4.64 -1.57 -19.70
N ALA A 122 5.62 -0.66 -19.68
CA ALA A 122 5.39 0.78 -19.82
C ALA A 122 4.70 1.10 -21.16
N ALA A 123 5.13 0.48 -22.26
CA ALA A 123 4.52 0.64 -23.57
C ALA A 123 3.08 0.10 -23.60
N ALA A 124 2.80 -1.05 -22.97
CA ALA A 124 1.44 -1.58 -22.88
C ALA A 124 0.51 -0.67 -22.06
N ILE A 125 1.00 -0.07 -20.98
CA ILE A 125 0.22 0.91 -20.20
C ILE A 125 -0.02 2.18 -21.03
N LYS A 126 1.03 2.72 -21.65
CA LYS A 126 0.95 3.98 -22.38
C LYS A 126 0.11 3.84 -23.65
N LEU A 127 0.30 2.78 -24.43
CA LEU A 127 -0.29 2.62 -25.75
C LEU A 127 -1.54 1.73 -25.76
N GLY A 128 -1.77 0.94 -24.72
CA GLY A 128 -2.79 -0.12 -24.72
C GLY A 128 -2.32 -1.37 -25.45
N ARG A 129 -3.04 -2.49 -25.24
CA ARG A 129 -2.77 -3.77 -25.92
C ARG A 129 -4.02 -4.64 -25.95
N GLY A 130 -4.49 -4.98 -27.14
CA GLY A 130 -5.72 -5.77 -27.30
C GLY A 130 -6.92 -5.06 -26.68
N ALA A 131 -7.57 -5.68 -25.70
CA ALA A 131 -8.69 -5.10 -24.96
C ALA A 131 -8.28 -4.09 -23.87
N MET A 132 -6.98 -3.99 -23.53
CA MET A 132 -6.48 -3.01 -22.57
C MET A 132 -6.39 -1.63 -23.24
N PRO A 133 -7.08 -0.59 -22.72
CA PRO A 133 -7.04 0.74 -23.29
C PRO A 133 -5.67 1.42 -23.08
N SER A 134 -5.43 2.52 -23.80
CA SER A 134 -4.24 3.34 -23.63
C SER A 134 -4.39 4.34 -22.48
N PHE A 135 -3.32 4.57 -21.71
CA PHE A 135 -3.28 5.54 -20.61
C PHE A 135 -2.25 6.65 -20.85
N LYS A 136 -2.17 7.18 -22.08
CA LYS A 136 -1.22 8.23 -22.50
C LYS A 136 -1.32 9.53 -21.67
N GLN A 137 -2.44 9.73 -20.98
CA GLN A 137 -2.73 10.90 -20.17
C GLN A 137 -2.06 10.83 -18.79
N LEU A 138 -1.61 9.65 -18.36
CA LEU A 138 -0.85 9.52 -17.12
C LEU A 138 0.57 10.08 -17.30
N PRO A 139 1.11 10.82 -16.31
CA PRO A 139 2.49 11.27 -16.32
C PRO A 139 3.48 10.09 -16.42
N ASP A 140 4.60 10.28 -17.12
CA ASP A 140 5.61 9.23 -17.30
C ASP A 140 6.17 8.70 -15.98
N VAL A 141 6.28 9.55 -14.96
CA VAL A 141 6.66 9.16 -13.59
C VAL A 141 5.65 8.15 -13.01
N THR A 142 4.34 8.42 -13.13
CA THR A 142 3.29 7.50 -12.67
C THR A 142 3.33 6.19 -13.44
N ILE A 143 3.59 6.21 -14.75
CA ILE A 143 3.75 4.98 -15.54
C ILE A 143 4.95 4.17 -15.03
N ALA A 144 6.09 4.82 -14.78
CA ALA A 144 7.27 4.15 -14.23
C ALA A 144 6.99 3.51 -12.86
N ASN A 145 6.21 4.18 -12.00
CA ASN A 145 5.85 3.63 -10.70
C ASN A 145 4.80 2.52 -10.78
N LEU A 146 3.88 2.56 -11.76
CA LEU A 146 3.00 1.43 -12.07
C LEU A 146 3.79 0.20 -12.55
N VAL A 147 4.87 0.37 -13.31
CA VAL A 147 5.75 -0.75 -13.68
C VAL A 147 6.37 -1.38 -12.44
N LYS A 148 6.89 -0.55 -11.51
CA LYS A 148 7.41 -1.04 -10.22
C LYS A 148 6.34 -1.79 -9.41
N LEU A 149 5.12 -1.26 -9.35
CA LEU A 149 3.97 -1.93 -8.73
C LEU A 149 3.76 -3.31 -9.34
N VAL A 150 3.70 -3.40 -10.66
CA VAL A 150 3.51 -4.68 -11.36
C VAL A 150 4.63 -5.66 -11.02
N ARG A 151 5.90 -5.22 -10.97
CA ARG A 151 7.03 -6.10 -10.59
C ARG A 151 6.93 -6.61 -9.16
N MET A 152 6.34 -5.84 -8.25
CA MET A 152 6.20 -6.25 -6.85
C MET A 152 5.10 -7.29 -6.63
N MET A 153 4.23 -7.53 -7.62
CA MET A 153 3.13 -8.51 -7.50
C MET A 153 3.60 -9.97 -7.61
N SER A 154 4.83 -10.22 -8.08
CA SER A 154 5.38 -11.56 -8.17
C SER A 154 6.10 -11.94 -6.88
N LEU A 155 5.49 -12.84 -6.12
CA LEU A 155 6.10 -13.37 -4.89
C LEU A 155 7.45 -14.04 -5.17
N ALA A 156 7.56 -14.79 -6.27
CA ALA A 156 8.82 -15.43 -6.67
C ALA A 156 9.93 -14.40 -6.89
N ARG A 157 9.61 -13.28 -7.56
CA ARG A 157 10.57 -12.17 -7.76
C ARG A 157 10.94 -11.50 -6.45
N LEU A 158 9.97 -11.24 -5.56
CA LEU A 158 10.25 -10.68 -4.23
C LEU A 158 11.16 -11.60 -3.41
N GLN A 159 10.92 -12.91 -3.44
CA GLN A 159 11.76 -13.90 -2.78
C GLN A 159 13.17 -13.94 -3.37
N ALA A 160 13.31 -13.87 -4.70
CA ALA A 160 14.61 -13.81 -5.37
C ALA A 160 15.39 -12.53 -4.99
N HIS A 161 14.73 -11.37 -4.95
CA HIS A 161 15.34 -10.13 -4.49
C HIS A 161 15.76 -10.18 -3.02
N ALA A 162 14.93 -10.78 -2.14
CA ALA A 162 15.27 -10.96 -0.74
C ALA A 162 16.46 -11.91 -0.55
N ALA A 163 16.54 -12.99 -1.33
CA ALA A 163 17.66 -13.93 -1.29
C ALA A 163 18.97 -13.34 -1.87
N ALA A 164 18.86 -12.44 -2.85
CA ALA A 164 20.00 -11.74 -3.44
C ALA A 164 20.48 -10.53 -2.61
N ALA A 165 19.69 -10.07 -1.65
CA ALA A 165 20.09 -8.96 -0.78
C ALA A 165 21.29 -9.40 0.08
N PRO A 166 22.38 -8.61 0.12
CA PRO A 166 23.53 -8.95 0.95
C PRO A 166 23.07 -9.05 2.41
N SER A 167 23.31 -10.20 3.03
CA SER A 167 23.07 -10.43 4.46
C SER A 167 24.09 -9.63 5.27
N GLY A 168 23.88 -8.32 5.35
CA GLY A 168 24.79 -7.36 6.00
C GLY A 168 24.02 -6.44 6.95
N SER A 169 24.15 -6.72 8.25
CA SER A 169 23.82 -5.86 9.40
C SER A 169 22.35 -5.69 9.82
N VAL A 170 21.80 -6.73 10.47
CA VAL A 170 21.06 -6.51 11.73
C VAL A 170 21.75 -7.36 12.79
N ALA A 171 22.75 -6.79 13.45
CA ALA A 171 23.18 -7.30 14.73
C ALA A 171 22.10 -6.94 15.78
N PRO A 172 21.75 -7.82 16.73
CA PRO A 172 20.94 -7.41 17.87
C PRO A 172 21.78 -6.46 18.71
N GLY A 173 21.56 -5.15 18.53
CA GLY A 173 22.19 -4.11 19.31
C GLY A 173 21.72 -4.17 20.75
N GLY A 174 22.49 -4.86 21.59
CA GLY A 174 22.44 -4.72 23.04
C GLY A 174 22.73 -3.27 23.42
N SER A 175 21.87 -2.73 24.26
CA SER A 175 22.01 -1.41 24.85
C SER A 175 23.30 -1.34 25.68
N ALA A 176 24.26 -0.52 25.24
CA ALA A 176 25.36 -0.06 26.07
C ALA A 176 25.58 1.43 25.79
N SER A 177 25.11 2.25 26.72
CA SER A 177 25.40 3.69 26.82
C SER A 177 26.89 3.96 26.94
N GLY A 178 27.39 4.95 26.20
CA GLY A 178 28.75 5.49 26.36
C GLY A 178 29.06 6.59 25.36
N ALA A 179 29.22 7.81 25.87
CA ALA A 179 29.33 9.10 25.18
C ALA A 179 30.67 9.32 24.41
N PRO A 180 30.82 10.43 23.64
CA PRO A 180 31.52 10.46 22.36
C PRO A 180 32.97 10.97 22.42
N ARG A 181 33.74 10.77 21.31
CA ARG A 181 34.85 11.67 20.97
C ARG A 181 35.20 11.69 19.48
N ALA A 182 35.06 12.91 18.91
CA ALA A 182 35.84 13.60 17.88
C ALA A 182 36.44 12.86 16.66
N ALA A 183 36.16 13.42 15.47
CA ALA A 183 36.87 13.23 14.20
C ALA A 183 38.29 13.84 14.20
N PRO A 184 39.11 13.60 13.16
CA PRO A 184 39.05 14.49 12.00
C PRO A 184 39.18 13.82 10.62
N SER A 185 38.84 14.63 9.61
CA SER A 185 38.83 14.41 8.16
C SER A 185 40.09 13.78 7.55
N ALA A 186 39.89 13.03 6.45
CA ALA A 186 40.83 12.98 5.35
C ALA A 186 40.09 13.00 4.01
N SER A 187 40.47 14.00 3.21
CA SER A 187 40.04 14.24 1.84
C SER A 187 40.77 13.29 0.89
N SER A 188 40.08 12.82 -0.16
CA SER A 188 40.75 12.39 -1.38
C SER A 188 39.82 12.60 -2.57
N ALA A 189 40.30 13.45 -3.48
CA ALA A 189 39.71 13.80 -4.74
C ALA A 189 40.07 12.79 -5.85
N ALA A 190 39.35 12.93 -6.96
CA ALA A 190 39.53 12.32 -8.29
C ALA A 190 39.01 10.87 -8.42
N LYS A 191 38.33 10.47 -9.51
CA LYS A 191 38.51 10.88 -10.90
C LYS A 191 37.28 10.48 -11.75
N ALA A 192 36.81 11.37 -12.62
CA ALA A 192 35.90 11.02 -13.72
C ALA A 192 36.65 10.28 -14.85
N PRO A 193 35.95 9.42 -15.61
CA PRO A 193 36.15 9.48 -17.05
C PRO A 193 34.83 9.37 -17.87
N ALA A 194 34.70 10.32 -18.79
CA ALA A 194 34.39 10.16 -20.21
C ALA A 194 33.24 9.23 -20.67
N ALA A 195 32.16 9.87 -21.17
CA ALA A 195 31.45 9.46 -22.39
C ALA A 195 32.43 9.51 -23.61
N PRO A 196 32.23 8.83 -24.77
CA PRO A 196 31.00 8.79 -25.60
C PRO A 196 30.74 7.39 -26.24
N LYS A 197 29.67 7.09 -26.97
CA LYS A 197 29.36 7.56 -28.33
C LYS A 197 27.93 7.18 -28.75
N THR A 198 27.35 8.11 -29.49
CA THR A 198 26.16 8.08 -30.33
C THR A 198 26.06 6.84 -31.23
N ALA A 199 24.83 6.33 -31.36
CA ALA A 199 24.40 5.41 -32.42
C ALA A 199 23.20 6.02 -33.17
N PRO A 200 23.04 5.75 -34.48
CA PRO A 200 22.28 6.58 -35.42
C PRO A 200 20.76 6.36 -35.42
N ALA A 201 20.05 7.39 -35.88
CA ALA A 201 18.60 7.46 -36.07
C ALA A 201 18.06 6.44 -37.09
N PRO A 202 16.84 5.90 -36.91
CA PRO A 202 16.16 5.12 -37.93
C PRO A 202 15.51 6.02 -39.00
N ALA A 203 15.69 5.61 -40.25
CA ALA A 203 15.17 6.25 -41.45
C ALA A 203 13.64 6.22 -41.51
N THR A 204 13.06 7.37 -41.88
CA THR A 204 11.67 7.57 -42.27
C THR A 204 11.43 7.08 -43.69
N THR A 205 10.42 6.23 -43.88
CA THR A 205 9.85 5.89 -45.19
C THR A 205 8.52 6.65 -45.37
N PRO A 206 8.27 7.32 -46.50
CA PRO A 206 7.02 8.04 -46.76
C PRO A 206 5.87 7.11 -47.24
N PRO A 207 4.60 7.55 -47.12
CA PRO A 207 3.43 6.72 -47.40
C PRO A 207 3.04 6.69 -48.90
N LEU A 208 2.31 5.63 -49.27
CA LEU A 208 1.45 5.52 -50.45
C LEU A 208 0.00 5.35 -49.98
#